data_AF-A0A1F9MMB3-F1
#
_entry.id   AF-A0A1F9MMB3-F1
#
_cell.length_a   1.000
_cell.length_b   1.000
_cell.length_c   1.000
_cell.angle_alpha   90.00
_cell.angle_beta   90.00
_cell.angle_gamma   90.00
#
_symmetry.space_group_name_H-M   'P 1'
#
loop_
_entity.id
_entity.type
_entity.pdbx_description
1 polymer ?
#
loop_
_entity_poly.entity_id
_entity_poly.type
_entity_poly.pdbx_seq_one_letter_code
_entity_poly.pdbx_strand_id
1 'polypeptide(L)'
;MLAQIPVDFTKVDKKDLNKEILRLAIIAELDAINLYEQMAALTNDKDLKVVLLDIAKEEKTHVGEFQALLLRLDAEQEQEMAHGKKEVQELTGK
;
A
#
# COMPACT_ATOMS: atom_id res chain seq x y z
N MET A 1 10.24 5.72 -4.51
CA MET A 1 11.04 5.37 -3.33
C MET A 1 10.98 6.46 -2.29
N LEU A 2 10.30 6.17 -1.17
CA LEU A 2 10.29 7.00 0.01
C LEU A 2 11.72 7.10 0.57
N ALA A 3 12.43 8.17 0.22
CA ALA A 3 13.77 8.41 0.76
C ALA A 3 13.74 8.81 2.24
N GLN A 4 12.62 9.36 2.71
CA GLN A 4 12.35 9.72 4.11
C GLN A 4 10.85 9.56 4.38
N ILE A 5 10.49 9.15 5.60
CA ILE A 5 9.12 9.14 6.08
C ILE A 5 8.71 10.59 6.36
N PRO A 6 7.76 11.18 5.61
CA PRO A 6 7.45 12.60 5.71
C PRO A 6 6.43 12.91 6.82
N VAL A 7 6.44 12.14 7.92
CA VAL A 7 5.41 12.24 8.98
C VAL A 7 6.08 12.34 10.35
N ASP A 8 5.71 13.38 11.09
CA ASP A 8 6.03 13.54 12.51
C ASP A 8 4.81 13.16 13.34
N PHE A 9 4.77 11.90 13.79
CA PHE A 9 3.65 11.36 14.57
C PHE A 9 3.43 12.07 15.91
N THR A 10 4.40 12.85 16.39
CA THR A 10 4.22 13.63 17.63
C THR A 10 3.24 14.80 17.46
N LYS A 11 2.96 15.19 16.21
CA LYS A 11 2.03 16.26 15.85
C LYS A 11 0.64 15.76 15.42
N VAL A 12 0.43 14.45 15.43
CA VAL A 12 -0.83 13.82 15.03
C VAL A 12 -1.73 13.69 16.26
N ASP A 13 -3.01 14.03 16.09
CA ASP A 13 -4.01 13.83 17.14
C ASP A 13 -4.11 12.34 17.49
N LYS A 14 -4.16 12.01 18.79
CA LYS A 14 -4.18 10.61 19.26
C LYS A 14 -5.31 9.77 18.67
N LYS A 15 -6.44 10.41 18.33
CA LYS A 15 -7.61 9.75 17.71
C LYS A 15 -7.35 9.32 16.26
N ASP A 16 -6.42 9.97 15.57
CA ASP A 16 -6.09 9.74 14.17
C ASP A 16 -4.78 8.99 13.98
N LEU A 17 -3.94 8.94 15.02
CA LEU A 17 -2.62 8.31 15.01
C LEU A 17 -2.61 6.90 14.37
N ASN A 18 -3.51 6.01 14.78
CA ASN A 18 -3.55 4.66 14.23
C ASN A 18 -3.92 4.63 12.74
N LYS A 19 -4.83 5.51 12.31
CA LYS A 19 -5.21 5.61 10.88
C LYS A 19 -4.01 6.10 10.06
N GLU A 20 -3.28 7.10 10.55
CA GLU A 20 -2.08 7.60 9.86
C GLU A 20 -0.94 6.58 9.82
N ILE A 21 -0.72 5.82 10.90
CA ILE A 21 0.25 4.71 10.89
C ILE A 21 -0.11 3.68 9.81
N LEU A 22 -1.38 3.28 9.72
CA LEU A 22 -1.83 2.29 8.72
C LEU A 22 -1.72 2.83 7.30
N ARG A 23 -2.08 4.10 7.05
CA ARG A 23 -1.91 4.72 5.74
C ARG A 23 -0.44 4.80 5.35
N LEU A 24 0.45 5.17 6.27
CA LEU A 24 1.87 5.19 6.00
C LEU A 24 2.42 3.78 5.71
N ALA A 25 1.97 2.77 6.46
CA ALA A 25 2.34 1.38 6.21
C ALA A 25 1.93 0.94 4.80
N ILE A 26 0.69 1.22 4.37
CA ILE A 26 0.22 0.93 3.00
C ILE A 26 1.10 1.62 1.95
N ILE A 27 1.48 2.89 2.17
CA ILE A 27 2.38 3.62 1.26
C ILE A 27 3.75 2.93 1.17
N ALA A 28 4.31 2.50 2.32
CA ALA A 28 5.59 1.82 2.35
C ALA A 28 5.55 0.49 1.58
N GLU A 29 4.50 -0.31 1.76
CA GLU A 29 4.35 -1.57 1.03
C GLU A 29 4.18 -1.35 -0.47
N LEU A 30 3.40 -0.36 -0.90
CA LEU A 30 3.25 -0.03 -2.32
C LEU A 30 4.56 0.46 -2.97
N ASP A 31 5.40 1.18 -2.22
CA ASP A 31 6.72 1.58 -2.68
C ASP A 31 7.68 0.38 -2.80
N ALA A 32 7.64 -0.55 -1.83
CA ALA A 32 8.40 -1.79 -1.85
C ALA A 32 8.01 -2.70 -3.03
N ILE A 33 6.71 -2.86 -3.30
CA ILE A 33 6.21 -3.60 -4.47
C ILE A 33 6.84 -3.07 -5.75
N ASN A 34 6.72 -1.76 -5.99
CA ASN A 34 7.26 -1.13 -7.19
C ASN A 34 8.79 -1.27 -7.28
N LEU A 35 9.49 -1.14 -6.15
CA LEU A 35 10.94 -1.31 -6.08
C LEU A 35 11.37 -2.71 -6.50
N TYR A 36 10.80 -3.74 -5.88
CA TYR A 36 11.18 -5.13 -6.14
C TYR A 36 10.80 -5.57 -7.56
N GLU A 37 9.62 -5.18 -8.06
CA GLU A 37 9.24 -5.46 -9.45
C GLU A 37 10.17 -4.78 -10.47
N GLN A 38 10.61 -3.53 -10.21
CA GLN A 38 11.58 -2.84 -11.06
C GLN A 38 12.96 -3.50 -11.01
N MET A 39 13.45 -3.87 -9.83
CA MET A 39 14.71 -4.62 -9.70
C MET A 39 14.66 -5.97 -10.42
N ALA A 40 13.54 -6.68 -10.31
CA ALA A 40 13.31 -7.95 -10.99
C ALA A 40 13.27 -7.80 -12.53
N ALA A 41 12.81 -6.65 -13.03
CA ALA A 41 12.82 -6.33 -14.46
C ALA A 41 14.22 -6.00 -14.98
N LEU A 42 15.12 -5.46 -14.14
CA LEU A 42 16.48 -5.04 -14.52
C LEU A 42 17.52 -6.17 -14.43
N THR A 43 17.35 -7.11 -13.50
CA THR A 43 18.33 -8.17 -13.30
C THR A 43 18.27 -9.25 -14.39
N ASN A 44 19.44 -9.77 -14.78
CA ASN A 44 19.57 -10.97 -15.63
C ASN A 44 19.80 -12.25 -14.81
N ASP A 45 19.99 -12.14 -13.50
CA ASP A 45 20.12 -13.28 -12.59
C ASP A 45 18.73 -13.89 -12.32
N LYS A 46 18.57 -15.18 -12.66
CA LYS A 46 17.28 -15.87 -12.58
C LYS A 46 16.85 -16.12 -11.14
N ASP A 47 17.78 -16.45 -10.26
CA ASP A 47 17.47 -16.76 -8.86
C ASP A 47 17.06 -15.49 -8.13
N LEU A 48 17.80 -14.39 -8.37
CA LEU A 48 17.44 -13.07 -7.82
C LEU A 48 16.06 -12.61 -8.31
N LYS A 49 15.75 -12.82 -9.60
CA LYS A 49 14.44 -12.46 -10.16
C LYS A 49 13.30 -13.22 -9.49
N VAL A 50 13.47 -14.51 -9.23
CA VAL A 50 12.45 -15.33 -8.56
C VAL A 50 12.20 -14.80 -7.15
N VAL A 51 13.26 -14.56 -6.38
CA VAL A 51 13.14 -14.06 -4.99
C VAL A 51 12.49 -12.68 -4.95
N LEU A 52 12.92 -11.75 -5.80
CA LEU A 52 12.34 -10.40 -5.83
C LEU A 52 10.84 -10.39 -6.15
N LEU A 53 10.39 -11.24 -7.08
CA LEU A 53 8.98 -11.34 -7.44
C LEU A 53 8.14 -12.03 -6.35
N ASP A 54 8.72 -12.97 -5.62
CA ASP A 54 8.06 -13.61 -4.48
C ASP A 54 7.88 -12.62 -3.32
N ILE A 55 8.93 -11.88 -2.98
CA ILE A 55 8.86 -10.79 -1.98
C ILE A 55 7.83 -9.75 -2.40
N ALA A 56 7.86 -9.27 -3.65
CA ALA A 56 6.87 -8.31 -4.15
C ALA A 56 5.42 -8.82 -4.04
N LYS A 57 5.21 -10.13 -4.12
CA LYS A 57 3.89 -10.75 -3.93
C LYS A 57 3.50 -10.80 -2.45
N GLU A 58 4.44 -11.05 -1.54
CA GLU A 58 4.21 -10.98 -0.10
C GLU A 58 3.83 -9.56 0.33
N GLU A 59 4.51 -8.52 -0.17
CA GLU A 59 4.16 -7.14 0.15
C GLU A 59 2.75 -6.75 -0.31
N LYS A 60 2.25 -7.32 -1.41
CA LYS A 60 0.83 -7.15 -1.82
C LYS A 60 -0.14 -7.74 -0.80
N THR A 61 0.27 -8.78 -0.08
CA THR A 61 -0.50 -9.34 1.04
C THR A 61 -0.48 -8.39 2.22
N HIS A 62 0.68 -7.81 2.56
CA HIS A 62 0.80 -6.81 3.64
C HIS A 62 -0.04 -5.56 3.35
N VAL A 63 -0.11 -5.08 2.11
CA VAL A 63 -1.06 -4.03 1.71
C VAL A 63 -2.49 -4.42 2.10
N GLY A 64 -2.90 -5.65 1.82
CA GLY A 64 -4.22 -6.17 2.18
C GLY A 64 -4.46 -6.23 3.70
N GLU A 65 -3.46 -6.65 4.47
CA GLU A 65 -3.54 -6.72 5.94
C GLU A 65 -3.73 -5.32 6.57
N PHE A 66 -2.89 -4.36 6.18
CA PHE A 66 -3.01 -2.99 6.67
C PHE A 66 -4.29 -2.31 6.21
N GLN A 67 -4.71 -2.51 4.96
CA GLN A 67 -5.97 -1.99 4.46
C GLN A 67 -7.16 -2.55 5.25
N ALA A 68 -7.17 -3.85 5.55
CA ALA A 68 -8.25 -4.47 6.33
C ALA A 68 -8.36 -3.86 7.74
N LEU A 69 -7.24 -3.54 8.38
CA LEU A 69 -7.24 -2.82 9.66
C LEU A 69 -7.70 -1.37 9.51
N LEU A 70 -7.25 -0.67 8.46
CA LEU A 70 -7.63 0.72 8.21
C LEU A 70 -9.14 0.86 8.05
N LEU A 71 -9.77 0.00 7.25
CA LEU A 71 -11.21 0.04 7.02
C LEU A 71 -12.04 -0.24 8.28
N ARG A 72 -11.51 -1.00 9.25
CA ARG A 72 -12.16 -1.19 10.56
C ARG A 72 -12.14 0.06 11.43
N LEU A 73 -11.16 0.95 11.21
CA LEU A 73 -10.95 2.15 12.04
C LEU A 73 -11.45 3.43 11.37
N ASP A 74 -11.69 3.41 10.06
CA ASP A 74 -12.04 4.59 9.26
C ASP A 74 -13.23 4.31 8.36
N ALA A 75 -14.43 4.56 8.88
CA ALA A 75 -15.69 4.31 8.20
C ALA A 75 -15.87 5.19 6.93
N GLU A 76 -15.31 6.40 6.93
CA GLU A 76 -15.31 7.27 5.75
C GLU A 76 -14.45 6.63 4.64
N GLN A 77 -13.25 6.17 4.98
CA GLN A 77 -12.39 5.47 4.03
C GLN A 77 -13.05 4.21 3.44
N GLU A 78 -13.81 3.45 4.23
CA GLU A 78 -14.57 2.28 3.73
C GLU A 78 -15.65 2.68 2.72
N GLN A 79 -16.42 3.74 3.01
CA GLN A 79 -17.45 4.27 2.11
C GLN A 79 -16.84 4.77 0.80
N GLU A 80 -15.77 5.56 0.87
CA GLU A 80 -15.08 6.11 -0.29
C GLU A 80 -14.40 5.02 -1.14
N MET A 81 -13.87 3.96 -0.53
CA MET A 81 -13.35 2.81 -1.28
C MET A 81 -14.45 2.10 -2.09
N ALA A 82 -15.65 1.95 -1.51
CA ALA A 82 -16.79 1.39 -2.22
C ALA A 82 -17.30 2.32 -3.33
N HIS A 83 -17.29 3.64 -3.08
CA HIS A 83 -17.68 4.64 -4.08
C HIS A 83 -16.70 4.68 -5.25
N GLY A 84 -15.40 4.79 -4.99
CA GLY A 84 -14.36 4.80 -6.02
C GLY A 84 -14.38 3.57 -6.91
N LYS A 85 -14.73 2.39 -6.37
CA LYS A 85 -14.94 1.19 -7.19
C LYS A 85 -16.09 1.37 -8.20
N LYS A 86 -17.21 1.99 -7.80
CA LYS A 86 -18.34 2.29 -8.69
C LYS A 86 -17.95 3.36 -9.71
N GLU A 87 -17.25 4.41 -9.30
CA GLU A 87 -16.78 5.46 -10.21
C GLU A 87 -15.90 4.89 -11.33
N VAL A 88 -14.97 3.97 -11.02
CA VAL A 88 -14.15 3.30 -12.04
C VAL A 88 -15.02 2.51 -13.02
N GLN A 89 -16.05 1.80 -12.52
CA GLN A 89 -16.98 1.05 -13.37
C GLN A 89 -17.77 1.98 -14.30
N GLU A 90 -18.24 3.11 -13.79
CA GLU A 90 -18.97 4.11 -14.56
C GLU A 90 -18.08 4.77 -15.63
N LEU A 91 -16.83 5.09 -15.28
CA LEU A 91 -15.88 5.74 -16.18
C LEU A 91 -15.30 4.82 -17.25
N THR A 92 -15.09 3.54 -16.92
CA THR A 92 -14.36 2.60 -17.81
C THR A 92 -15.26 1.53 -18.44
N GLY A 93 -16.48 1.35 -17.93
CA GLY A 93 -17.41 0.32 -18.38
C GLY A 93 -16.98 -1.12 -18.04
N LYS A 94 -16.03 -1.30 -17.12
CA LYS A 94 -15.49 -2.60 -16.63
C LYS A 94 -15.57 -2.66 -15.11
#